data_AF-A0A936Y4C8-F1
#
_entry.id   AF-A0A936Y4C8-F1
#
_cell.length_a   1.000
_cell.length_b   1.000
_cell.length_c   1.000
_cell.angle_alpha   90.00
_cell.angle_beta   90.00
_cell.angle_gamma   90.00
#
_symmetry.space_group_name_H-M   'P 1'
#
loop_
_entity.id
_entity.type
_entity.pdbx_description
1 polymer ?
#
loop_
_entity_poly.entity_id
_entity_poly.type
_entity_poly.pdbx_seq_one_letter_code
_entity_poly.pdbx_strand_id
1 'polypeptide(L)'
;MGLRAGDVNGDGYSDVIIGAYLYDDGANTNEGRAFVYDGGAAGLSATPNSTPDDADQAGARFGISLASAGDVNGDGYSDVIIGAFNYDDGANTDEGRAFVYHGSATGLHTNSTPMPPGRCSVRALLASAGCKWGWIAM
;
A
#
# COMPACT_ATOMS: atom_id res chain seq x y z
N MET A 1 9.02 11.06 4.55
CA MET A 1 8.39 9.72 4.43
C MET A 1 7.39 9.59 5.57
N GLY A 2 6.12 9.33 5.25
CA GLY A 2 5.05 9.26 6.25
C GLY A 2 5.01 7.87 6.88
N LEU A 3 5.23 7.80 8.19
CA LEU A 3 5.25 6.55 8.98
C LEU A 3 3.87 6.19 9.56
N ARG A 4 2.79 6.74 9.02
CA ARG A 4 1.43 6.56 9.57
C ARG A 4 0.58 5.83 8.55
N ALA A 5 -0.02 4.72 8.97
CA ALA A 5 -0.98 3.95 8.18
C ALA A 5 -2.41 4.53 8.31
N GLY A 6 -2.70 5.25 9.39
CA GLY A 6 -4.06 5.61 9.77
C GLY A 6 -4.55 4.63 10.84
N ASP A 7 -5.86 4.58 11.09
CA ASP A 7 -6.50 3.56 11.92
C ASP A 7 -7.08 2.50 10.97
N VAL A 8 -6.29 1.48 10.67
CA VAL A 8 -6.59 0.44 9.66
C VAL A 8 -7.47 -0.67 10.22
N ASN A 9 -7.57 -0.77 11.55
CA ASN A 9 -8.39 -1.76 12.24
C ASN A 9 -9.66 -1.18 12.90
N GLY A 10 -9.80 0.14 12.93
CA GLY A 10 -10.96 0.86 13.45
C GLY A 10 -11.06 0.87 14.98
N ASP A 11 -9.94 0.68 15.69
CA ASP A 11 -9.91 0.59 17.14
C ASP A 11 -9.77 1.95 17.86
N GLY A 12 -9.65 3.03 17.08
CA GLY A 12 -9.50 4.40 17.56
C GLY A 12 -8.05 4.82 17.80
N TYR A 13 -7.07 3.97 17.52
CA TYR A 13 -5.65 4.28 17.60
C TYR A 13 -5.03 4.33 16.19
N SER A 14 -3.99 5.15 16.02
CA SER A 14 -3.26 5.17 14.75
C SER A 14 -2.21 4.06 14.70
N ASP A 15 -2.19 3.37 13.58
CA ASP A 15 -1.27 2.30 13.23
C ASP A 15 -0.06 2.81 12.45
N VAL A 16 0.98 1.97 12.43
CA VAL A 16 2.27 2.28 11.82
C VAL A 16 2.56 1.30 10.70
N ILE A 17 3.05 1.83 9.57
CA ILE A 17 3.55 1.03 8.45
C ILE A 17 5.05 1.28 8.23
N ILE A 18 5.80 0.21 8.05
CA ILE A 18 7.26 0.21 7.87
C ILE A 18 7.59 -0.54 6.59
N GLY A 19 8.47 0.03 5.77
CA GLY A 19 8.92 -0.57 4.52
C GLY A 19 10.33 -1.14 4.66
N ALA A 20 10.51 -2.34 4.16
CA ALA A 20 11.79 -3.02 4.00
C ALA A 20 12.01 -3.30 2.52
N TYR A 21 12.31 -2.26 1.74
CA TYR A 21 12.39 -2.33 0.27
C TYR A 21 13.55 -3.16 -0.30
N LEU A 22 14.44 -3.68 0.55
CA LEU A 22 15.51 -4.62 0.19
C LEU A 22 15.31 -5.99 0.87
N TYR A 23 14.08 -6.28 1.31
CA TYR A 23 13.76 -7.57 1.92
C TYR A 23 13.84 -8.68 0.86
N ASP A 24 14.52 -9.78 1.23
CA ASP A 24 14.58 -11.02 0.47
C ASP A 24 13.63 -12.04 1.12
N ASP A 25 12.70 -12.60 0.35
CA ASP A 25 11.72 -13.58 0.87
C ASP A 25 12.16 -15.05 0.70
N GLY A 26 13.29 -15.26 0.02
CA GLY A 26 13.87 -16.56 -0.31
C GLY A 26 13.59 -17.03 -1.74
N ALA A 27 12.51 -16.57 -2.36
CA ALA A 27 12.21 -16.80 -3.77
C ALA A 27 12.72 -15.64 -4.65
N ASN A 28 12.56 -14.42 -4.16
CA ASN A 28 12.87 -13.17 -4.84
C ASN A 28 13.86 -12.34 -4.02
N THR A 29 14.96 -11.92 -4.66
CA THR A 29 15.93 -11.01 -4.04
C THR A 29 15.51 -9.56 -4.22
N ASN A 30 15.60 -8.74 -3.17
CA ASN A 30 15.21 -7.34 -3.11
C ASN A 30 13.79 -7.08 -3.65
N GLU A 31 12.88 -8.03 -3.46
CA GLU A 31 11.46 -7.84 -3.76
C GLU A 31 10.91 -6.69 -2.93
N GLY A 32 11.31 -6.64 -1.66
CA GLY A 32 10.80 -5.71 -0.69
C GLY A 32 9.57 -6.23 0.05
N ARG A 33 9.28 -5.66 1.22
CA ARG A 33 8.14 -6.02 2.06
C ARG A 33 7.65 -4.80 2.84
N ALA A 34 6.39 -4.81 3.24
CA ALA A 34 5.87 -3.87 4.22
C ALA A 34 5.38 -4.61 5.47
N PHE A 35 5.45 -3.92 6.60
CA PHE A 35 5.03 -4.39 7.91
C PHE A 35 4.10 -3.37 8.53
N VAL A 36 2.89 -3.80 8.91
CA VAL A 36 1.91 -2.98 9.60
C VAL A 36 1.87 -3.43 11.05
N TYR A 37 1.89 -2.47 11.96
CA TYR A 37 1.80 -2.69 13.39
C TYR A 37 0.63 -1.89 13.93
N ASP A 38 -0.27 -2.58 14.60
CA ASP A 38 -1.46 -1.95 15.17
C ASP A 38 -1.07 -1.12 16.39
N GLY A 39 -1.59 0.09 16.47
CA GLY A 39 -1.57 0.94 17.64
C GLY A 39 -2.53 0.43 18.71
N GLY A 40 -2.43 1.00 19.90
CA GLY A 40 -3.33 0.63 20.99
C GLY A 40 -3.02 1.40 22.27
N ALA A 41 -3.88 1.21 23.28
CA ALA A 41 -3.73 1.85 24.58
C ALA A 41 -2.39 1.53 25.28
N ALA A 42 -1.82 0.35 25.00
CA ALA A 42 -0.53 -0.08 25.53
C ALA A 42 0.66 0.35 24.65
N GLY A 43 0.42 1.07 23.55
CA GLY A 43 1.41 1.40 22.53
C GLY A 43 1.30 0.48 21.31
N LEU A 44 2.38 0.43 20.53
CA LEU A 44 2.44 -0.32 19.28
C LEU A 44 2.58 -1.84 19.54
N SER A 45 1.94 -2.66 18.71
CA SER A 45 2.09 -4.13 18.73
C SER A 45 3.55 -4.55 18.59
N ALA A 46 3.95 -5.59 19.33
CA ALA A 46 5.34 -6.07 19.36
C ALA A 46 5.74 -6.86 18.10
N THR A 47 4.76 -7.38 17.37
CA THR A 47 4.91 -8.11 16.11
C THR A 47 4.02 -7.47 15.05
N PRO A 48 4.39 -7.56 13.77
CA PRO A 48 3.55 -7.03 12.70
C PRO A 48 2.21 -7.78 12.66
N ASN A 49 1.13 -7.02 12.50
CA ASN A 49 -0.25 -7.51 12.39
C ASN A 49 -0.57 -7.91 10.95
N SER A 50 -0.04 -7.16 9.97
CA SER A 50 -0.16 -7.46 8.55
C SER A 50 1.18 -7.29 7.84
N THR A 51 1.46 -8.15 6.85
CA THR A 51 2.70 -8.11 6.06
C THR A 51 2.42 -8.17 4.57
N PRO A 52 2.01 -7.06 3.93
CA PRO A 52 1.79 -7.02 2.49
C PRO A 52 3.04 -7.38 1.67
N ASP A 53 2.86 -8.19 0.63
CA ASP A 53 3.94 -8.72 -0.23
C ASP A 53 3.50 -9.06 -1.67
N ASP A 54 2.53 -8.33 -2.25
CA ASP A 54 2.00 -8.65 -3.60
C ASP A 54 2.92 -8.27 -4.79
N ALA A 55 4.17 -7.89 -4.53
CA ALA A 55 5.08 -7.59 -5.64
C ALA A 55 5.50 -8.88 -6.36
N ASP A 56 5.80 -9.94 -5.62
CA ASP A 56 6.20 -11.28 -6.10
C ASP A 56 7.19 -11.22 -7.28
N GLN A 57 8.16 -10.32 -7.16
CA GLN A 57 9.10 -10.04 -8.25
C GLN A 57 10.43 -9.55 -7.68
N ALA A 58 11.50 -10.26 -8.03
CA ALA A 58 12.86 -9.88 -7.69
C ALA A 58 13.18 -8.45 -8.17
N GLY A 59 13.72 -7.63 -7.27
CA GLY A 59 14.14 -6.27 -7.57
C GLY A 59 13.01 -5.23 -7.58
N ALA A 60 11.75 -5.60 -7.33
CA ALA A 60 10.61 -4.68 -7.39
C ALA A 60 10.68 -3.51 -6.39
N ARG A 61 11.46 -3.65 -5.30
CA ARG A 61 11.63 -2.64 -4.23
C ARG A 61 10.30 -2.20 -3.60
N PHE A 62 9.40 -3.16 -3.38
CA PHE A 62 8.14 -2.95 -2.70
C PHE A 62 8.34 -2.38 -1.29
N GLY A 63 7.56 -1.37 -0.92
CA GLY A 63 7.70 -0.70 0.36
C GLY A 63 8.73 0.43 0.38
N ILE A 64 9.29 0.83 -0.78
CA ILE A 64 10.18 2.00 -0.86
C ILE A 64 9.43 3.33 -0.63
N SER A 65 8.15 3.36 -1.01
CA SER A 65 7.23 4.47 -0.75
C SER A 65 5.97 3.96 -0.09
N LEU A 66 5.58 4.61 1.01
CA LEU A 66 4.44 4.25 1.84
C LEU A 66 3.67 5.50 2.23
N ALA A 67 2.34 5.38 2.27
CA ALA A 67 1.47 6.38 2.87
C ALA A 67 0.14 5.77 3.34
N SER A 68 -0.49 6.41 4.32
CA SER A 68 -1.94 6.26 4.51
C SER A 68 -2.67 6.80 3.27
N ALA A 69 -3.63 6.03 2.80
CA ALA A 69 -4.52 6.39 1.72
C ALA A 69 -5.82 7.07 2.25
N GLY A 70 -6.07 6.99 3.56
CA GLY A 70 -7.36 7.32 4.17
C GLY A 70 -8.38 6.21 3.90
N ASP A 71 -9.64 6.44 4.23
CA ASP A 71 -10.75 5.53 3.85
C ASP A 71 -11.17 5.83 2.41
N VAL A 72 -10.72 5.01 1.46
CA VAL A 72 -10.87 5.25 0.02
C VAL A 72 -12.13 4.61 -0.54
N ASN A 73 -12.63 3.59 0.15
CA ASN A 73 -13.76 2.79 -0.27
C ASN A 73 -15.05 3.15 0.51
N GLY A 74 -14.94 3.96 1.56
CA GLY A 74 -16.04 4.44 2.40
C GLY A 74 -16.53 3.42 3.42
N ASP A 75 -15.70 2.46 3.83
CA ASP A 75 -16.08 1.39 4.75
C ASP A 75 -15.83 1.73 6.23
N GLY A 76 -15.21 2.87 6.51
CA GLY A 76 -14.91 3.37 7.84
C GLY A 76 -13.53 2.99 8.38
N TYR A 77 -12.68 2.30 7.61
CA TYR A 77 -11.31 1.93 7.99
C TYR A 77 -10.28 2.69 7.16
N SER A 78 -9.10 2.94 7.72
CA SER A 78 -8.01 3.56 6.95
C SER A 78 -7.34 2.55 6.03
N ASP A 79 -7.13 2.93 4.79
CA ASP A 79 -6.40 2.15 3.79
C ASP A 79 -4.96 2.62 3.69
N VAL A 80 -4.11 1.80 3.06
CA VAL A 80 -2.71 2.14 2.80
C VAL A 80 -2.35 1.98 1.34
N ILE A 81 -1.37 2.77 0.90
CA ILE A 81 -0.78 2.67 -0.42
C ILE A 81 0.71 2.37 -0.32
N ILE A 82 1.16 1.39 -1.10
CA ILE A 82 2.53 0.88 -1.12
C ILE A 82 3.05 0.90 -2.54
N GLY A 83 4.24 1.46 -2.76
CA GLY A 83 4.89 1.48 -4.06
C GLY A 83 5.97 0.42 -4.20
N ALA A 84 6.03 -0.19 -5.39
CA ALA A 84 7.15 -0.95 -5.90
C ALA A 84 7.70 -0.20 -7.12
N PHE A 85 8.79 0.52 -6.93
CA PHE A 85 9.30 1.46 -7.95
C PHE A 85 9.88 0.75 -9.17
N ASN A 86 10.33 -0.50 -9.03
CA ASN A 86 11.00 -1.30 -10.06
C ASN A 86 10.12 -2.49 -10.51
N TYR A 87 8.80 -2.36 -10.38
CA TYR A 87 7.89 -3.42 -10.78
C TYR A 87 7.77 -3.52 -12.31
N ASP A 88 7.80 -4.73 -12.87
CA ASP A 88 7.61 -5.02 -14.30
C ASP A 88 6.21 -5.58 -14.54
N ASP A 89 5.48 -5.07 -15.53
CA ASP A 89 4.15 -5.60 -15.89
C ASP A 89 4.19 -6.70 -16.98
N GLY A 90 5.39 -7.15 -17.33
CA GLY A 90 5.66 -8.16 -18.36
C GLY A 90 5.73 -7.60 -19.78
N ALA A 91 5.11 -6.46 -20.06
CA ALA A 91 5.23 -5.76 -21.34
C ALA A 91 6.30 -4.66 -21.30
N ASN A 92 6.52 -4.10 -20.12
CA ASN A 92 7.44 -3.01 -19.88
C ASN A 92 8.36 -3.36 -18.66
N THR A 93 9.48 -2.66 -18.52
CA THR A 93 10.50 -2.89 -17.47
C THR A 93 10.71 -1.66 -16.57
N ASP A 94 10.66 -1.86 -15.25
CA ASP A 94 10.83 -0.84 -14.20
C ASP A 94 9.84 0.34 -14.26
N GLU A 95 8.60 0.13 -14.73
CA GLU A 95 7.56 1.19 -14.77
C GLU A 95 7.06 1.54 -13.38
N GLY A 96 7.20 0.59 -12.47
CA GLY A 96 6.71 0.68 -11.12
C GLY A 96 5.20 0.47 -11.02
N ARG A 97 4.77 0.14 -9.81
CA ARG A 97 3.36 -0.08 -9.47
C ARG A 97 3.06 0.46 -8.09
N ALA A 98 1.83 0.94 -7.93
CA ALA A 98 1.27 1.26 -6.62
C ALA A 98 0.16 0.25 -6.29
N PHE A 99 0.15 -0.19 -5.05
CA PHE A 99 -0.77 -1.18 -4.50
C PHE A 99 -1.57 -0.52 -3.39
N VAL A 100 -2.89 -0.61 -3.45
CA VAL A 100 -3.77 -0.16 -2.37
C VAL A 100 -4.29 -1.38 -1.62
N TYR A 101 -4.15 -1.32 -0.31
CA TYR A 101 -4.62 -2.34 0.63
C TYR A 101 -5.70 -1.74 1.51
N HIS A 102 -6.80 -2.47 1.67
CA HIS A 102 -7.97 -1.98 2.37
C HIS A 102 -7.91 -2.34 3.86
N GLY A 103 -8.30 -1.40 4.72
CA GLY A 103 -8.49 -1.64 6.15
C GLY A 103 -9.69 -2.55 6.43
N SER A 104 -9.77 -3.08 7.65
CA SER A 104 -10.93 -3.86 8.11
C SER A 104 -10.93 -4.01 9.62
N ALA A 105 -12.03 -4.45 10.22
CA ALA A 105 -12.08 -4.77 11.66
C ALA A 105 -11.04 -5.80 12.14
N THR A 106 -10.44 -6.56 11.22
CA THR A 106 -9.37 -7.53 11.51
C THR A 106 -7.97 -7.02 11.16
N GLY A 107 -7.84 -5.73 10.85
CA GLY A 107 -6.61 -5.11 10.36
C GLY A 107 -6.55 -5.03 8.84
N LEU A 108 -5.36 -4.72 8.33
CA LEU A 108 -5.16 -4.51 6.90
C LEU A 108 -5.25 -5.82 6.13
N HIS A 109 -6.10 -5.86 5.10
CA HIS A 109 -6.14 -6.95 4.13
C HIS A 109 -4.83 -7.02 3.35
N THR A 110 -4.24 -8.20 3.21
CA THR A 110 -2.95 -8.39 2.53
C THR A 110 -3.09 -8.65 1.04
N ASN A 111 -4.30 -8.67 0.49
CA ASN A 111 -4.54 -8.68 -0.95
C ASN A 111 -4.79 -7.26 -1.44
N SER A 112 -3.91 -6.78 -2.31
CA SER A 112 -4.08 -5.45 -2.92
C SER A 112 -5.07 -5.44 -4.06
N THR A 113 -5.66 -4.27 -4.27
CA THR A 113 -6.21 -3.89 -5.57
C THR A 113 -5.12 -3.18 -6.37
N PRO A 114 -4.64 -3.75 -7.51
CA PRO A 114 -3.59 -3.11 -8.31
C PRO A 114 -4.08 -1.78 -8.89
N MET A 115 -3.28 -0.71 -8.76
CA MET A 115 -3.54 0.50 -9.53
C MET A 115 -3.09 0.32 -10.99
N PRO A 116 -3.91 0.72 -11.98
CA PRO A 116 -3.50 0.73 -13.38
C PRO A 116 -2.24 1.60 -13.57
N PRO A 117 -1.27 1.18 -14.39
CA PRO A 117 -0.12 2.01 -14.71
C PRO A 117 -0.57 3.28 -15.42
N GLY A 118 0.01 4.41 -15.01
CA GLY A 118 -0.24 5.72 -15.61
C GLY A 118 -1.31 6.57 -14.94
N ARG A 119 -0.85 7.67 -14.32
CA ARG A 119 -1.58 8.94 -14.08
C ARG A 119 -2.68 8.99 -13.01
N CYS A 120 -2.63 8.20 -11.95
CA CYS A 120 -3.30 8.56 -10.70
C CYS A 120 -2.28 8.94 -9.63
N SER A 121 -2.05 10.25 -9.44
CA SER A 121 -1.36 10.72 -8.24
C SER A 121 -2.23 10.40 -7.02
N VAL A 122 -1.61 10.14 -5.87
CA VAL A 122 -2.21 9.82 -4.56
C VAL A 122 -3.37 10.76 -4.16
N ARG A 123 -3.48 11.95 -4.78
CA ARG A 123 -4.58 12.90 -4.59
C ARG A 123 -5.90 12.56 -5.31
N ALA A 124 -5.92 11.55 -6.19
CA ALA A 124 -7.11 11.12 -6.94
C ALA A 124 -8.05 10.19 -6.14
N LEU A 125 -7.65 9.82 -4.92
CA LEU A 125 -8.32 8.83 -4.09
C LEU A 125 -9.51 9.40 -3.29
N LEU A 126 -9.72 10.72 -3.33
CA LEU A 126 -10.77 11.45 -2.60
C LEU A 126 -12.13 11.53 -3.32
N ALA A 127 -12.33 10.82 -4.42
CA ALA A 127 -13.62 10.83 -5.12
C ALA A 127 -14.11 9.42 -5.37
N SER A 128 -15.13 9.03 -4.59
CA SER A 128 -16.11 7.98 -4.93
C SER A 128 -16.94 8.31 -6.20
N ALA A 129 -16.38 9.07 -7.14
CA ALA A 129 -17.03 9.49 -8.37
C ALA A 129 -16.00 9.63 -9.51
N GLY A 130 -15.77 8.53 -10.23
CA GLY A 130 -15.38 8.55 -11.63
C GLY A 130 -13.98 9.07 -11.96
N CYS A 131 -13.00 8.16 -12.04
CA CYS A 131 -11.98 8.27 -13.08
C CYS A 131 -12.67 8.15 -14.45
N LYS A 132 -13.19 9.28 -14.97
CA LYS A 132 -13.59 9.37 -16.36
C LYS A 132 -12.31 9.41 -17.21
N TRP A 133 -12.00 8.26 -17.79
CA TRP A 133 -11.07 8.11 -18.89
C TRP A 133 -11.55 8.91 -20.09
N GLY A 134 -11.17 10.18 -20.13
CA GLY A 134 -11.48 11.07 -21.23
C GLY A 134 -10.21 11.81 -21.61
N TRP A 135 -9.63 11.44 -22.75
CA TRP A 135 -8.71 12.29 -23.48
C TRP A 135 -9.35 13.67 -23.65
N ILE A 136 -8.74 14.72 -23.10
CA ILE A 136 -8.88 16.05 -23.68
C ILE A 136 -7.72 16.15 -24.66
N ALA A 137 -8.03 15.85 -25.92
CA ALA A 137 -7.32 16.42 -27.05
C ALA A 137 -7.46 17.95 -26.98
N MET A 138 -6.42 18.64 -27.46
CA MET A 138 -6.42 20.09 -27.69
C MET A 138 -7.67 20.59 -28.40
#